data_AF-A0A4Z2HFY4-F1
#
_entry.id   AF-A0A4Z2HFY4-F1
#
_cell.length_a   1.000
_cell.length_b   1.000
_cell.length_c   1.000
_cell.angle_alpha   90.00
_cell.angle_beta   90.00
_cell.angle_gamma   90.00
#
_symmetry.space_group_name_H-M   'P 1'
#
loop_
_entity.id
_entity.type
_entity.pdbx_description
1 polymer ?
#
loop_
_entity_poly.entity_id
_entity_poly.type
_entity_poly.pdbx_seq_one_letter_code
_entity_poly.pdbx_strand_id
1 'polypeptide(L)'
;MKYNIVFFFLPPSSSFYPFSLSLSLVPRILPLSTEKCDEALSSPLPHTAFTSSSVFSNGYAPGYAKLNRRGGAGGWSPLDSDHYQWLQVDLGSRKQVRAIATQGRYSSSDWTTRYRLLYSDTGRNWKPYHQDGNIWAFSGNSNSESSVRHELQQGIVARFLRLVPLDWSEEGRIGLRIEVYGCSYCECRHTHTHTHTHTHTIKRATKTYSPQYQSKYLYMII
;
A
#
# COMPACT_ATOMS: atom_id res chain seq x y z
N MET A 1 31.17 -84.07 -24.73
CA MET A 1 32.11 -83.23 -25.50
C MET A 1 31.33 -82.56 -26.63
N LYS A 2 31.32 -81.21 -26.65
CA LYS A 2 31.27 -80.24 -27.79
C LYS A 2 30.49 -80.61 -29.07
N TYR A 3 29.71 -79.77 -29.77
CA TYR A 3 29.04 -78.44 -29.67
C TYR A 3 28.17 -78.37 -30.95
N ASN A 4 27.06 -77.61 -30.97
CA ASN A 4 26.84 -76.56 -31.98
C ASN A 4 25.49 -75.83 -31.83
N ILE A 5 25.58 -74.53 -32.11
CA ILE A 5 24.56 -73.49 -32.12
C ILE A 5 23.72 -73.56 -33.39
N VAL A 6 22.41 -73.33 -33.34
CA VAL A 6 21.67 -72.70 -34.46
C VAL A 6 20.60 -71.76 -33.94
N PHE A 7 20.57 -70.58 -34.56
CA PHE A 7 19.75 -69.39 -34.28
C PHE A 7 18.30 -69.53 -34.77
N PHE A 8 17.40 -68.87 -34.02
CA PHE A 8 16.00 -68.63 -34.39
C PHE A 8 15.90 -67.48 -35.42
N PHE A 9 14.98 -67.62 -36.38
CA PHE A 9 14.55 -66.53 -37.28
C PHE A 9 13.04 -66.30 -37.22
N LEU A 10 12.69 -65.03 -36.99
CA LEU A 10 11.46 -64.27 -37.37
C LEU A 10 10.14 -64.53 -36.61
N PRO A 11 9.16 -63.58 -36.59
CA PRO A 11 9.08 -62.28 -37.29
C PRO A 11 8.76 -61.06 -36.37
N PRO A 12 8.75 -59.84 -36.92
CA PRO A 12 8.38 -58.61 -36.21
C PRO A 12 6.87 -58.34 -36.30
N SER A 13 6.25 -57.87 -35.22
CA SER A 13 5.19 -56.86 -35.24
C SER A 13 4.54 -56.72 -33.86
N SER A 14 4.67 -55.56 -33.25
CA SER A 14 3.67 -55.06 -32.30
C SER A 14 3.71 -53.54 -32.35
N SER A 15 2.67 -52.99 -32.95
CA SER A 15 2.30 -51.59 -32.94
C SER A 15 2.07 -51.13 -31.50
N PHE A 16 2.91 -50.22 -31.01
CA PHE A 16 2.69 -49.50 -29.76
C PHE A 16 1.77 -48.30 -30.01
N TYR A 17 0.58 -48.32 -29.41
CA TYR A 17 -0.25 -47.13 -29.23
C TYR A 17 0.32 -46.31 -28.07
N PRO A 18 0.60 -45.01 -28.21
CA PRO A 18 0.86 -44.18 -27.04
C PRO A 18 -0.48 -43.80 -26.40
N PHE A 19 -0.69 -44.20 -25.15
CA PHE A 19 -1.71 -43.60 -24.29
C PHE A 19 -1.32 -42.15 -24.03
N SER A 20 -2.10 -41.22 -24.55
CA SER A 20 -2.03 -39.81 -24.20
C SER A 20 -2.55 -39.63 -22.76
N LEU A 21 -1.65 -39.43 -21.81
CA LEU A 21 -1.99 -38.93 -20.47
C LEU A 21 -2.42 -37.46 -20.59
N SER A 22 -3.73 -37.20 -20.58
CA SER A 22 -4.23 -35.85 -20.39
C SER A 22 -3.92 -35.39 -18.97
N LEU A 23 -2.94 -34.49 -18.80
CA LEU A 23 -2.78 -33.73 -17.57
C LEU A 23 -4.03 -32.85 -17.41
N SER A 24 -4.94 -33.23 -16.52
CA SER A 24 -5.94 -32.30 -16.03
C SER A 24 -5.23 -31.23 -15.19
N LEU A 25 -5.23 -29.99 -15.69
CA LEU A 25 -4.86 -28.83 -14.89
C LEU A 25 -5.90 -28.66 -13.79
N VAL A 26 -5.61 -29.19 -12.60
CA VAL A 26 -6.32 -28.78 -11.40
C VAL A 26 -5.96 -27.30 -11.18
N PRO A 27 -6.93 -26.38 -11.19
CA PRO A 27 -6.65 -24.99 -10.90
C PRO A 27 -6.09 -24.91 -9.49
N ARG A 28 -4.82 -24.49 -9.37
CA ARG A 28 -4.25 -24.11 -8.08
C ARG A 28 -5.09 -22.95 -7.55
N ILE A 29 -5.94 -23.23 -6.57
CA ILE A 29 -6.52 -22.20 -5.72
C ILE A 29 -5.33 -21.63 -4.94
N LEU A 30 -4.76 -20.53 -5.44
CA LEU A 30 -3.81 -19.75 -4.67
C LEU A 30 -4.55 -19.27 -3.42
N PRO A 31 -4.05 -19.57 -2.19
CA PRO A 31 -4.63 -18.99 -1.01
C PRO A 31 -4.53 -17.47 -1.15
N LEU A 32 -5.66 -16.77 -0.98
CA LEU A 32 -5.68 -15.32 -0.88
C LEU A 32 -4.78 -14.97 0.30
N SER A 33 -3.52 -14.61 0.02
CA SER A 33 -2.64 -14.06 1.03
C SER A 33 -3.39 -12.89 1.64
N THR A 34 -3.50 -12.85 2.96
CA THR A 34 -3.81 -11.61 3.67
C THR A 34 -2.67 -10.67 3.36
N GLU A 35 -2.76 -9.95 2.25
CA GLU A 35 -1.72 -9.09 1.72
C GLU A 35 -1.44 -8.04 2.80
N LYS A 36 -0.24 -8.11 3.37
CA LYS A 36 0.18 -7.19 4.42
C LYS A 36 0.12 -5.79 3.82
N CYS A 37 -0.61 -4.87 4.45
CA CYS A 37 -0.78 -3.49 4.01
C CYS A 37 0.53 -2.70 4.17
N ASP A 38 1.53 -3.02 3.37
CA ASP A 38 2.93 -2.59 3.49
C ASP A 38 3.61 -2.43 2.12
N GLU A 39 2.82 -2.18 1.08
CA GLU A 39 3.29 -1.93 -0.27
C GLU A 39 3.94 -0.54 -0.37
N ALA A 40 4.97 -0.41 -1.21
CA ALA A 40 5.58 0.88 -1.53
C ALA A 40 4.66 1.72 -2.43
N LEU A 41 4.05 2.76 -1.87
CA LEU A 41 3.05 3.59 -2.52
C LEU A 41 3.63 4.75 -3.32
N SER A 42 4.83 5.25 -2.99
CA SER A 42 5.37 6.47 -3.60
C SER A 42 6.41 6.21 -4.70
N SER A 43 7.16 5.10 -4.62
CA SER A 43 8.08 4.66 -5.68
C SER A 43 7.47 4.58 -7.09
N PRO A 44 6.28 3.97 -7.30
CA PRO A 44 5.71 3.82 -8.64
C PRO A 44 5.10 5.12 -9.21
N LEU A 45 4.91 6.16 -8.41
CA LEU A 45 4.26 7.40 -8.84
C LEU A 45 5.15 8.20 -9.82
N PRO A 46 4.58 8.96 -10.77
CA PRO A 46 5.37 9.85 -11.63
C PRO A 46 6.00 11.00 -10.83
N HIS A 47 7.02 11.66 -11.39
CA HIS A 47 7.65 12.82 -10.74
C HIS A 47 6.65 13.95 -10.44
N THR A 48 5.63 14.10 -11.28
CA THR A 48 4.56 15.11 -11.13
C THR A 48 3.66 14.87 -9.91
N ALA A 49 3.68 13.67 -9.32
CA ALA A 49 2.99 13.40 -8.07
C ALA A 49 3.67 14.05 -6.85
N PHE A 50 4.91 14.51 -7.01
CA PHE A 50 5.68 15.15 -5.95
C PHE A 50 5.73 16.66 -6.19
N THR A 51 5.46 17.42 -5.13
CA THR A 51 5.51 18.90 -5.12
C THR A 51 6.20 19.38 -3.85
N SER A 52 6.63 20.63 -3.81
CA SER A 52 7.30 21.19 -2.64
C SER A 52 7.02 22.68 -2.48
N SER A 53 7.35 23.22 -1.31
CA SER A 53 7.33 24.66 -1.02
C SER A 53 8.21 25.46 -1.97
N SER A 54 9.42 24.96 -2.21
CA SER A 54 10.44 25.56 -3.05
C SER A 54 11.40 24.48 -3.55
N VAL A 55 12.32 24.87 -4.43
CA VAL A 55 13.33 23.99 -5.02
C VAL A 55 14.63 24.78 -5.17
N PHE A 56 15.75 24.21 -4.73
CA PHE A 56 17.07 24.87 -4.83
C PHE A 56 17.51 25.11 -6.28
N SER A 57 17.39 24.09 -7.12
CA SER A 57 17.54 24.19 -8.58
C SER A 57 16.89 22.95 -9.23
N ASN A 58 16.78 22.92 -10.56
CA ASN A 58 16.06 21.86 -11.27
C ASN A 58 16.48 20.42 -10.88
N GLY A 59 17.77 20.20 -10.57
CA GLY A 59 18.27 18.89 -10.12
C GLY A 59 17.75 18.45 -8.75
N TYR A 60 17.25 19.37 -7.93
CA TYR A 60 16.76 19.14 -6.56
C TYR A 60 15.23 19.08 -6.50
N ALA A 61 14.56 18.94 -7.65
CA ALA A 61 13.11 18.92 -7.74
C ALA A 61 12.48 17.79 -6.89
N PRO A 62 11.25 18.00 -6.37
CA PRO A 62 10.57 17.05 -5.48
C PRO A 62 10.37 15.66 -6.11
N GLY A 63 10.29 15.56 -7.44
CA GLY A 63 10.21 14.28 -8.16
C GLY A 63 11.41 13.36 -7.97
N TYR A 64 12.58 13.89 -7.56
CA TYR A 64 13.77 13.10 -7.23
C TYR A 64 13.79 12.58 -5.78
N ALA A 65 12.79 12.93 -4.97
CA ALA A 65 12.72 12.55 -3.57
C ALA A 65 12.24 11.10 -3.34
N LYS A 66 12.47 10.17 -4.27
CA LYS A 66 12.12 8.76 -4.07
C LYS A 66 13.23 8.04 -3.34
N LEU A 67 12.88 7.24 -2.33
CA LEU A 67 13.83 6.44 -1.54
C LEU A 67 14.75 5.60 -2.43
N ASN A 68 16.03 5.49 -2.05
CA ASN A 68 17.06 4.73 -2.76
C ASN A 68 17.32 5.11 -4.22
N ARG A 69 16.69 6.17 -4.73
CA ARG A 69 17.01 6.73 -6.05
C ARG A 69 18.18 7.70 -5.94
N ARG A 70 18.94 7.80 -7.02
CA ARG A 70 20.12 8.67 -7.17
C ARG A 70 19.94 9.70 -8.29
N GLY A 71 18.72 9.84 -8.81
CA GLY A 71 18.40 10.76 -9.90
C GLY A 71 18.50 12.23 -9.47
N GLY A 72 18.66 13.12 -10.46
CA GLY A 72 18.83 14.55 -10.21
C GLY A 72 20.12 14.80 -9.44
N ALA A 73 20.08 15.73 -8.50
CA ALA A 73 21.13 15.99 -7.52
C ALA A 73 21.04 15.03 -6.32
N GLY A 74 20.43 13.85 -6.46
CA GLY A 74 20.39 12.81 -5.44
C GLY A 74 19.17 12.83 -4.50
N GLY A 75 18.20 13.72 -4.71
CA GLY A 75 17.04 13.90 -3.83
C GLY A 75 16.45 15.31 -3.94
N TRP A 76 15.47 15.61 -3.09
CA TRP A 76 14.89 16.95 -3.00
C TRP A 76 15.60 17.82 -1.96
N SER A 77 15.79 19.10 -2.30
CA SER A 77 16.12 20.16 -1.34
C SER A 77 15.42 21.47 -1.71
N PRO A 78 14.90 22.20 -0.70
CA PRO A 78 14.29 23.52 -0.89
C PRO A 78 15.33 24.62 -1.18
N LEU A 79 14.84 25.75 -1.68
CA LEU A 79 15.64 26.95 -1.96
C LEU A 79 16.28 27.52 -0.69
N ASP A 80 15.54 27.51 0.42
CA ASP A 80 15.98 27.95 1.73
C ASP A 80 15.86 26.80 2.73
N SER A 81 16.75 26.73 3.71
CA SER A 81 16.63 25.78 4.83
C SER A 81 16.02 26.52 6.02
N ASP A 82 14.68 26.52 6.09
CA ASP A 82 13.91 27.09 7.18
C ASP A 82 12.74 26.18 7.57
N HIS A 83 11.99 26.59 8.60
CA HIS A 83 10.87 25.83 9.16
C HIS A 83 9.56 25.95 8.37
N TYR A 84 9.55 26.64 7.23
CA TYR A 84 8.38 26.82 6.36
C TYR A 84 8.39 25.88 5.16
N GLN A 85 9.46 25.09 5.00
CA GLN A 85 9.60 24.19 3.87
C GLN A 85 8.78 22.93 4.00
N TRP A 86 8.40 22.35 2.87
CA TRP A 86 7.69 21.08 2.83
C TRP A 86 7.91 20.32 1.54
N LEU A 87 7.92 18.99 1.64
CA LEU A 87 7.85 18.03 0.54
C LEU A 87 6.50 17.33 0.60
N GLN A 88 5.82 17.23 -0.54
CA GLN A 88 4.48 16.66 -0.64
C GLN A 88 4.42 15.57 -1.72
N VAL A 89 3.61 14.56 -1.46
CA VAL A 89 3.26 13.51 -2.42
C VAL A 89 1.74 13.38 -2.54
N ASP A 90 1.24 13.32 -3.77
CA ASP A 90 -0.12 12.92 -4.13
C ASP A 90 -0.14 11.44 -4.50
N LEU A 91 -0.78 10.61 -3.69
CA LEU A 91 -0.91 9.15 -3.91
C LEU A 91 -1.93 8.80 -5.01
N GLY A 92 -2.57 9.80 -5.64
CA GLY A 92 -3.55 9.68 -6.71
C GLY A 92 -4.96 9.32 -6.23
N SER A 93 -5.08 8.46 -5.23
CA SER A 93 -6.33 8.10 -4.56
C SER A 93 -6.13 8.06 -3.04
N ARG A 94 -7.21 7.92 -2.27
CA ARG A 94 -7.10 7.57 -0.85
C ARG A 94 -6.36 6.24 -0.71
N LYS A 95 -5.43 6.18 0.24
CA LYS A 95 -4.67 5.00 0.62
C LYS A 95 -4.66 4.87 2.13
N GLN A 96 -4.58 3.63 2.62
CA GLN A 96 -4.28 3.36 4.02
C GLN A 96 -2.76 3.39 4.16
N VAL A 97 -2.23 4.42 4.83
CA VAL A 97 -0.80 4.59 5.08
C VAL A 97 -0.47 3.99 6.44
N ARG A 98 0.59 3.18 6.49
CA ARG A 98 1.04 2.45 7.67
C ARG A 98 2.44 2.82 8.11
N ALA A 99 3.31 3.23 7.20
CA ALA A 99 4.66 3.66 7.55
C ALA A 99 5.21 4.70 6.57
N ILE A 100 6.23 5.41 7.02
CA ILE A 100 7.04 6.30 6.19
C ILE A 100 8.50 5.98 6.42
N ALA A 101 9.28 5.93 5.34
CA ALA A 101 10.73 5.94 5.42
C ALA A 101 11.30 7.23 4.83
N THR A 102 12.36 7.73 5.46
CA THR A 102 13.11 8.90 5.01
C THR A 102 14.58 8.54 4.83
N GLN A 103 15.25 9.24 3.93
CA GLN A 103 16.67 9.15 3.64
C GLN A 103 17.15 10.55 3.26
N GLY A 104 18.40 10.90 3.52
CA GLY A 104 18.95 12.18 3.05
C GLY A 104 19.19 12.18 1.54
N ARG A 105 19.63 13.32 1.01
CA ARG A 105 19.99 13.47 -0.41
C ARG A 105 21.29 12.71 -0.66
N TYR A 106 21.27 11.81 -1.66
CA TYR A 106 22.38 10.90 -1.97
C TYR A 106 23.72 11.64 -2.13
N SER A 107 24.79 11.08 -1.55
CA SER A 107 26.16 11.60 -1.68
C SER A 107 26.28 13.09 -1.32
N SER A 108 25.67 13.50 -0.22
CA SER A 108 25.70 14.89 0.24
C SER A 108 25.68 15.03 1.76
N SER A 109 25.81 16.27 2.25
CA SER A 109 25.58 16.64 3.65
C SER A 109 24.11 17.02 3.96
N ASP A 110 23.20 16.87 2.99
CA ASP A 110 21.82 17.34 3.12
C ASP A 110 20.89 16.21 3.59
N TRP A 111 20.43 16.29 4.82
CA TRP A 111 19.44 15.36 5.38
C TRP A 111 18.61 16.04 6.47
N THR A 112 17.38 15.56 6.63
CA THR A 112 16.45 16.02 7.67
C THR A 112 16.59 15.14 8.91
N THR A 113 16.90 15.74 10.06
CA THR A 113 17.11 15.04 11.33
C THR A 113 15.83 14.92 12.15
N ARG A 114 14.86 15.84 11.96
CA ARG A 114 13.51 15.75 12.55
C ARG A 114 12.47 16.32 11.60
N TYR A 115 11.27 15.74 11.59
CA TYR A 115 10.16 16.22 10.74
C TYR A 115 8.78 15.96 11.34
N ARG A 116 7.77 16.69 10.86
CA ARG A 116 6.36 16.41 11.09
C ARG A 116 5.71 15.85 9.83
N LEU A 117 4.72 14.98 10.04
CA LEU A 117 3.85 14.49 8.98
C LEU A 117 2.51 15.22 9.04
N LEU A 118 2.08 15.75 7.90
CA LEU A 118 0.74 16.28 7.68
C LEU A 118 0.08 15.45 6.57
N TYR A 119 -1.23 15.31 6.65
CA TYR A 119 -2.00 14.55 5.66
C TYR A 119 -3.30 15.26 5.28
N SER A 120 -3.79 14.97 4.07
CA SER A 120 -5.00 15.57 3.53
C SER A 120 -5.68 14.65 2.52
N ASP A 121 -7.00 14.81 2.37
CA ASP A 121 -7.76 14.21 1.26
C ASP A 121 -7.85 15.14 0.04
N THR A 122 -7.74 16.45 0.25
CA THR A 122 -8.00 17.47 -0.77
C THR A 122 -6.75 18.24 -1.20
N GLY A 123 -5.65 18.11 -0.45
CA GLY A 123 -4.42 18.87 -0.64
C GLY A 123 -4.52 20.33 -0.16
N ARG A 124 -5.67 20.75 0.40
CA ARG A 124 -5.91 22.11 0.90
C ARG A 124 -5.99 22.18 2.42
N ASN A 125 -6.78 21.31 3.02
CA ASN A 125 -6.95 21.23 4.47
C ASN A 125 -6.02 20.16 5.03
N TRP A 126 -5.01 20.59 5.78
CA TRP A 126 -3.97 19.71 6.29
C TRP A 126 -4.21 19.38 7.75
N LYS A 127 -4.10 18.10 8.10
CA LYS A 127 -4.17 17.60 9.47
C LYS A 127 -2.78 17.14 9.89
N PRO A 128 -2.25 17.57 11.05
CA PRO A 128 -1.03 16.99 11.59
C PRO A 128 -1.27 15.53 12.00
N TYR A 129 -0.25 14.69 11.84
CA TYR A 129 -0.24 13.36 12.44
C TYR A 129 -0.07 13.48 13.96
N HIS A 130 -0.91 12.78 14.70
CA HIS A 130 -0.87 12.74 16.15
C HIS A 130 -0.45 11.35 16.61
N GLN A 131 0.34 11.32 17.67
CA GLN A 131 0.68 10.10 18.39
C GLN A 131 0.71 10.42 19.89
N ASP A 132 0.14 9.53 20.69
CA ASP A 132 0.00 9.70 22.14
C ASP A 132 -0.62 11.06 22.52
N GLY A 133 -1.60 11.51 21.74
CA GLY A 133 -2.33 12.76 21.95
C GLY A 133 -1.62 14.04 21.47
N ASN A 134 -0.37 13.95 21.02
CA ASN A 134 0.44 15.11 20.64
C ASN A 134 0.71 15.17 19.13
N ILE A 135 0.95 16.37 18.59
CA ILE A 135 1.48 16.53 17.23
C ILE A 135 2.87 15.90 17.20
N TRP A 136 3.00 14.79 16.50
CA TRP A 136 4.19 13.97 16.58
C TRP A 136 5.33 14.53 15.73
N ALA A 137 6.54 14.52 16.29
CA ALA A 137 7.78 14.85 15.60
C ALA A 137 8.61 13.57 15.46
N PHE A 138 8.81 13.13 14.23
CA PHE A 138 9.61 11.95 13.92
C PHE A 138 11.10 12.29 13.96
N SER A 139 11.90 11.40 14.55
CA SER A 139 13.36 11.41 14.39
C SER A 139 13.71 10.91 12.99
N GLY A 140 14.31 11.76 12.18
CA GLY A 140 14.73 11.46 10.82
C GLY A 140 16.11 10.82 10.74
N ASN A 141 16.91 11.29 9.80
CA ASN A 141 18.17 10.69 9.40
C ASN A 141 19.37 11.30 10.13
N SER A 142 20.44 10.52 10.28
CA SER A 142 21.74 10.97 10.80
C SER A 142 22.82 11.10 9.73
N ASN A 143 22.51 10.73 8.48
CA ASN A 143 23.39 10.84 7.32
C ASN A 143 22.56 10.79 6.02
N SER A 144 23.22 10.90 4.87
CA SER A 144 22.59 10.90 3.55
C SER A 144 22.20 9.52 3.00
N GLU A 145 22.75 8.43 3.55
CA GLU A 145 22.70 7.10 2.94
C GLU A 145 21.76 6.12 3.66
N SER A 146 21.67 6.12 4.98
CA SER A 146 20.80 5.19 5.71
C SER A 146 19.33 5.61 5.63
N SER A 147 18.45 4.64 5.35
CA SER A 147 17.01 4.84 5.44
C SER A 147 16.52 4.66 6.86
N VAL A 148 15.68 5.58 7.34
CA VAL A 148 15.02 5.49 8.65
C VAL A 148 13.53 5.31 8.40
N ARG A 149 12.96 4.21 8.91
CA ARG A 149 11.54 3.86 8.75
C ARG A 149 10.81 3.97 10.08
N HIS A 150 9.62 4.57 10.03
CA HIS A 150 8.69 4.66 11.16
C HIS A 150 7.36 4.02 10.80
N GLU A 151 6.96 3.04 11.60
CA GLU A 151 5.58 2.54 11.61
C GLU A 151 4.69 3.57 12.32
N LEU A 152 3.57 3.92 11.70
CA LEU A 152 2.57 4.78 12.32
C LEU A 152 1.77 3.95 13.32
N GLN A 153 1.87 4.29 14.61
CA GLN A 153 1.07 3.65 15.66
C GLN A 153 -0.41 3.65 15.33
N GLN A 154 -0.91 4.75 14.75
CA GLN A 154 -2.23 4.83 14.16
C GLN A 154 -2.10 5.07 12.66
N GLY A 155 -2.39 4.05 11.83
CA GLY A 155 -2.40 4.23 10.38
C GLY A 155 -3.39 5.31 9.95
N ILE A 156 -3.04 6.10 8.94
CA ILE A 156 -3.87 7.20 8.43
C ILE A 156 -4.48 6.83 7.08
N VAL A 157 -5.71 7.31 6.83
CA VAL A 157 -6.31 7.27 5.48
C VAL A 157 -6.17 8.65 4.88
N ALA A 158 -5.45 8.75 3.77
CA ALA A 158 -5.20 10.02 3.09
C ALA A 158 -4.89 9.83 1.61
N ARG A 159 -5.03 10.89 0.82
CA ARG A 159 -4.53 10.95 -0.55
C ARG A 159 -3.20 11.70 -0.63
N PHE A 160 -3.05 12.77 0.13
CA PHE A 160 -1.88 13.62 0.13
C PHE A 160 -1.14 13.49 1.45
N LEU A 161 0.19 13.40 1.37
CA LEU A 161 1.08 13.49 2.53
C LEU A 161 2.05 14.64 2.32
N ARG A 162 2.40 15.31 3.42
CA ARG A 162 3.36 16.41 3.44
C ARG A 162 4.31 16.22 4.62
N LEU A 163 5.59 16.11 4.32
CA LEU A 163 6.66 16.13 5.30
C LEU A 163 7.13 17.57 5.48
N VAL A 164 7.14 18.03 6.73
CA VAL A 164 7.62 19.36 7.13
C VAL A 164 8.88 19.17 7.96
N PRO A 165 10.07 19.47 7.43
CA PRO A 165 11.31 19.47 8.19
C PRO A 165 11.21 20.36 9.41
N LEU A 166 11.71 19.87 10.54
CA LEU A 166 11.85 20.63 11.78
C LEU A 166 13.33 20.95 12.04
N ASP A 167 14.20 19.95 11.90
CA ASP A 167 15.64 20.06 12.09
C ASP A 167 16.35 19.32 10.95
N TRP A 168 17.57 19.74 10.60
CA TRP A 168 18.39 19.15 9.54
C TRP A 168 19.87 19.08 9.93
N SER A 169 20.70 18.53 9.05
CA SER A 169 22.16 18.43 9.23
C SER A 169 22.80 19.79 9.53
N GLU A 170 23.66 19.86 10.54
CA GLU A 170 24.45 21.06 10.86
C GLU A 170 25.48 21.39 9.79
N GLU A 171 25.95 20.37 9.05
CA GLU A 171 26.97 20.51 8.00
C GLU A 171 26.36 20.77 6.60
N GLY A 172 25.03 20.81 6.49
CA GLY A 172 24.35 20.89 5.21
C GLY A 172 22.96 21.51 5.29
N ARG A 173 22.07 21.04 4.42
CA ARG A 173 20.74 21.63 4.22
C ARG A 173 19.64 20.61 4.48
N ILE A 174 18.39 21.08 4.35
CA ILE A 174 17.25 20.17 4.22
C ILE A 174 17.45 19.30 2.98
N GLY A 175 17.44 17.98 3.18
CA GLY A 175 17.47 16.98 2.11
C GLY A 175 16.53 15.84 2.43
N LEU A 176 15.74 15.40 1.44
CA LEU A 176 14.85 14.25 1.58
C LEU A 176 14.80 13.37 0.33
N ARG A 177 14.77 12.07 0.60
CA ARG A 177 14.16 11.02 -0.20
C ARG A 177 13.20 10.26 0.72
N ILE A 178 12.05 9.85 0.21
CA ILE A 178 10.97 9.25 0.99
C ILE A 178 10.41 8.00 0.32
N GLU A 179 9.88 7.11 1.14
CA GLU A 179 8.92 6.08 0.73
C GLU A 179 7.71 6.12 1.66
N VAL A 180 6.52 5.90 1.09
CA VAL A 180 5.27 5.79 1.82
C VAL A 180 4.81 4.35 1.70
N TYR A 181 4.50 3.71 2.81
CA TYR A 181 4.06 2.32 2.81
C TYR A 181 2.62 2.17 3.25
N GLY A 182 1.89 1.26 2.62
CA GLY A 182 0.49 1.04 2.91
C GLY A 182 -0.21 0.17 1.87
N CYS A 183 -1.48 0.42 1.63
CA CYS A 183 -2.27 -0.31 0.64
C CYS A 183 -3.44 0.53 0.14
N SER A 184 -4.12 0.03 -0.89
CA SER A 184 -5.34 0.65 -1.41
C SER A 184 -6.43 0.75 -0.35
N TYR A 185 -7.06 1.92 -0.25
CA TYR A 185 -8.21 2.11 0.63
C TYR A 185 -9.48 1.73 -0.13
N CYS A 186 -10.03 0.55 0.17
CA CYS A 186 -11.36 0.19 -0.27
C CYS A 186 -12.38 0.85 0.67
N GLU A 187 -13.10 1.84 0.17
CA GLU A 187 -14.34 2.26 0.82
C GLU A 187 -15.35 1.13 0.64
N CYS A 188 -15.69 0.42 1.73
CA CYS A 188 -16.91 -0.37 1.76
C CYS A 188 -18.08 0.62 1.62
N ARG A 189 -18.43 0.95 0.38
CA ARG A 189 -19.67 1.62 0.06
C ARG A 189 -20.75 0.67 0.53
N HIS A 190 -21.33 0.96 1.69
CA HIS A 190 -22.63 0.40 2.03
C HIS A 190 -23.60 1.01 1.01
N THR A 191 -23.69 0.40 -0.16
CA THR A 191 -24.87 0.59 -1.00
C THR A 191 -26.00 -0.04 -0.21
N HIS A 192 -26.67 0.78 0.61
CA HIS A 192 -28.07 0.53 0.90
C HIS A 192 -28.77 0.64 -0.45
N THR A 193 -28.87 -0.46 -1.17
CA THR A 193 -29.82 -0.62 -2.26
C THR A 193 -31.21 -0.52 -1.63
N HIS A 194 -31.71 0.70 -1.48
CA HIS A 194 -33.14 0.92 -1.45
C HIS A 194 -33.69 0.42 -2.78
N THR A 195 -34.23 -0.79 -2.77
CA THR A 195 -35.02 -1.35 -3.86
C THR A 195 -36.17 -0.39 -4.13
N HIS A 196 -36.13 0.29 -5.28
CA HIS A 196 -37.28 0.99 -5.82
C HIS A 196 -38.40 -0.04 -6.02
N THR A 197 -39.41 0.07 -5.18
CA THR A 197 -40.63 -0.73 -5.23
C THR A 197 -41.40 -0.29 -6.48
N HIS A 198 -41.52 -1.17 -7.46
CA HIS A 198 -42.51 -0.99 -8.53
C HIS A 198 -43.84 -1.54 -8.02
N THR A 199 -44.74 -0.61 -7.70
CA THR A 199 -46.14 -0.87 -7.36
C THR A 199 -46.85 -1.51 -8.53
N HIS A 200 -47.33 -2.75 -8.38
CA HIS A 200 -48.45 -3.27 -9.18
C HIS A 200 -49.34 -4.19 -8.35
N THR A 201 -50.52 -3.63 -8.03
CA THR A 201 -51.85 -4.26 -8.04
C THR A 201 -52.18 -5.37 -7.02
N ILE A 202 -53.27 -5.08 -6.31
CA ILE A 202 -53.99 -5.83 -5.29
C ILE A 202 -54.37 -7.25 -5.76
N LYS A 203 -54.04 -8.27 -4.96
CA LYS A 203 -54.90 -9.44 -4.77
C LYS A 203 -55.02 -9.75 -3.29
N ARG A 204 -56.24 -9.59 -2.76
CA ARG A 204 -56.66 -10.11 -1.45
C ARG A 204 -56.56 -11.63 -1.47
N ALA A 205 -55.90 -12.20 -0.47
CA ALA A 205 -56.11 -13.57 -0.06
C ALA A 205 -56.21 -13.59 1.47
N THR A 206 -57.35 -14.10 1.96
CA THR A 206 -57.74 -14.22 3.36
C THR A 206 -57.24 -15.51 4.01
N LYS A 207 -57.07 -15.44 5.34
CA LYS A 207 -57.04 -16.53 6.36
C LYS A 207 -55.78 -17.42 6.33
N THR A 208 -55.15 -17.79 7.45
CA THR A 208 -55.69 -18.20 8.76
C THR A 208 -54.58 -18.10 9.82
N TYR A 209 -54.89 -17.66 11.05
CA TYR A 209 -53.98 -17.78 12.20
C TYR A 209 -54.23 -19.13 12.90
N SER A 210 -53.17 -19.86 13.25
CA SER A 210 -53.21 -20.99 14.18
C SER A 210 -52.05 -20.84 15.18
N PRO A 211 -52.30 -20.86 16.50
CA PRO A 211 -51.28 -20.69 17.52
C PRO A 211 -50.83 -22.06 18.06
N GLN A 212 -49.52 -22.32 18.18
CA GLN A 212 -49.05 -23.38 19.08
C GLN A 212 -47.59 -23.19 19.53
N TYR A 213 -47.46 -23.01 20.85
CA TYR A 213 -46.34 -23.38 21.76
C TYR A 213 -44.99 -22.65 21.65
N GLN A 214 -44.71 -21.70 22.58
CA GLN A 214 -43.90 -21.84 23.83
C GLN A 214 -42.38 -21.98 23.55
N SER A 215 -41.45 -21.23 24.17
CA SER A 215 -41.25 -21.04 25.61
C SER A 215 -40.20 -19.94 25.91
N LYS A 216 -40.55 -19.08 26.88
CA LYS A 216 -39.77 -18.53 28.01
C LYS A 216 -38.24 -18.33 27.87
N TYR A 217 -37.81 -17.07 28.05
CA TYR A 217 -36.80 -16.72 29.05
C TYR A 217 -37.20 -15.41 29.74
N LEU A 218 -37.32 -15.48 31.07
CA LEU A 218 -37.64 -14.41 32.00
C LEU A 218 -36.34 -13.99 32.68
N TYR A 219 -35.99 -12.71 32.64
CA TYR A 219 -35.05 -12.13 33.61
C TYR A 219 -35.71 -10.93 34.27
N MET A 220 -35.97 -11.09 35.57
CA MET A 220 -36.29 -10.03 36.53
C MET A 220 -35.09 -9.07 36.62
N ILE A 221 -35.37 -7.76 36.62
CA ILE A 221 -34.50 -6.78 37.28
C ILE A 221 -35.35 -6.14 38.38
N ILE A 222 -34.70 -6.08 39.53
CA ILE A 222 -35.14 -5.59 40.84
C ILE A 222 -35.29 -4.08 40.81
#